data_AF-A0A7C0VD87-F1
#
_entry.id   AF-A0A7C0VD87-F1
#
_cell.length_a   1.000
_cell.length_b   1.000
_cell.length_c   1.000
_cell.angle_alpha   90.00
_cell.angle_beta   90.00
_cell.angle_gamma   90.00
#
_symmetry.space_group_name_H-M   'P 1'
#
loop_
_entity.id
_entity.type
_entity.pdbx_description
1 polymer ?
#
loop_
_entity_poly.entity_id
_entity_poly.type
_entity_poly.pdbx_seq_one_letter_code
_entity_poly.pdbx_strand_id
1 'polypeptide(L)'
;MKTSEKVYWIKVALGVVTGLICFYANRALGVESQLAFMVGTILFILYSEALALYTHMDRNRVLRIAIGGFLFVWMFTWTLLNTLWVHNWI
;
A
#
# COMPACT_ATOMS: atom_id res chain seq x y z
N MET A 1 -3.42 -21.13 -8.69
CA MET A 1 -2.68 -20.35 -7.67
C MET A 1 -3.14 -20.72 -6.28
N LYS A 2 -2.20 -20.92 -5.35
CA LYS A 2 -2.52 -21.15 -3.93
C LYS A 2 -3.15 -19.88 -3.34
N THR A 3 -4.04 -20.01 -2.35
CA THR A 3 -4.72 -18.85 -1.72
C THR A 3 -3.72 -17.83 -1.17
N SER A 4 -2.62 -18.29 -0.57
CA SER A 4 -1.54 -17.42 -0.07
C SER A 4 -0.85 -16.60 -1.17
N GLU A 5 -0.72 -17.17 -2.35
CA GLU A 5 -0.17 -16.53 -3.55
C GLU A 5 -1.12 -15.45 -4.07
N LYS A 6 -2.43 -15.74 -4.09
CA LYS A 6 -3.44 -14.74 -4.46
C LYS A 6 -3.42 -13.55 -3.50
N VAL A 7 -3.41 -13.80 -2.19
CA VAL A 7 -3.30 -12.75 -1.17
C VAL A 7 -2.02 -11.93 -1.35
N TYR A 8 -0.91 -12.60 -1.69
CA TYR A 8 0.35 -11.91 -1.97
C TYR A 8 0.22 -10.91 -3.11
N TRP A 9 -0.26 -11.36 -4.27
CA TRP A 9 -0.37 -10.50 -5.44
C TRP A 9 -1.39 -9.38 -5.28
N ILE A 10 -2.50 -9.64 -4.58
CA ILE A 10 -3.48 -8.60 -4.27
C ILE A 10 -2.84 -7.51 -3.40
N LYS A 11 -2.10 -7.88 -2.35
CA LYS A 11 -1.40 -6.90 -1.52
C LYS A 11 -0.35 -6.12 -2.32
N VAL A 12 0.43 -6.78 -3.17
CA VAL A 12 1.40 -6.08 -4.03
C VAL A 12 0.70 -5.03 -4.91
N ALA A 13 -0.44 -5.38 -5.52
CA ALA A 13 -1.24 -4.43 -6.30
C ALA A 13 -1.79 -3.28 -5.44
N LEU A 14 -2.28 -3.59 -4.24
CA LEU A 14 -2.74 -2.57 -3.27
C LEU A 14 -1.59 -1.65 -2.81
N GLY A 15 -0.34 -2.11 -2.84
CA GLY A 15 0.83 -1.27 -2.62
C GLY A 15 0.90 -0.11 -3.61
N VAL A 16 0.63 -0.35 -4.90
CA VAL A 16 0.58 0.70 -5.94
C VAL A 16 -0.52 1.72 -5.62
N VAL A 17 -1.72 1.22 -5.31
CA VAL A 17 -2.87 2.06 -4.94
C VAL A 17 -2.57 2.91 -3.71
N THR A 18 -1.92 2.32 -2.71
CA THR A 18 -1.50 3.03 -1.48
C THR A 18 -0.51 4.15 -1.81
N GLY A 19 0.45 3.91 -2.73
CA GLY A 19 1.38 4.93 -3.17
C GLY A 19 0.71 6.11 -3.87
N LEU A 20 -0.28 5.82 -4.71
CA LEU A 20 -1.12 6.86 -5.34
C LEU A 20 -1.91 7.66 -4.30
N ILE A 21 -2.52 6.99 -3.32
CA ILE A 21 -3.27 7.66 -2.24
C ILE A 21 -2.35 8.56 -1.41
N CYS A 22 -1.17 8.06 -1.01
CA CYS A 22 -0.20 8.86 -0.25
C CYS A 22 0.33 10.06 -1.06
N PHE A 23 0.57 9.88 -2.36
CA PHE A 23 0.95 10.98 -3.24
C PHE A 23 -0.16 12.03 -3.32
N TYR A 24 -1.40 11.61 -3.56
CA TYR A 24 -2.55 12.49 -3.60
C TYR A 24 -2.75 13.22 -2.27
N ALA A 25 -2.61 12.52 -1.14
CA ALA A 25 -2.70 13.13 0.18
C ALA A 25 -1.65 14.23 0.38
N ASN A 26 -0.40 14.02 -0.04
CA ASN A 26 0.61 15.08 0.06
C ASN A 26 0.34 16.25 -0.87
N ARG A 27 -0.02 15.98 -2.13
CA ARG A 27 -0.06 17.00 -3.18
C ARG A 27 -1.38 17.74 -3.28
N ALA A 28 -2.50 17.02 -3.20
CA ALA A 28 -3.83 17.62 -3.32
C ALA A 28 -4.37 18.12 -1.96
N LEU A 29 -4.08 17.39 -0.88
CA LEU A 29 -4.62 17.70 0.45
C LEU A 29 -3.61 18.43 1.37
N GLY A 30 -2.37 18.62 0.92
CA GLY A 30 -1.33 19.29 1.70
C GLY A 30 -0.92 18.54 2.98
N VAL A 31 -1.21 17.24 3.07
CA VAL A 31 -0.88 16.43 4.24
C VAL A 31 0.63 16.27 4.34
N GLU A 32 1.21 16.39 5.53
CA GLU A 32 2.64 16.16 5.74
C GLU A 32 3.06 14.71 5.40
N SER A 33 4.29 14.52 4.96
CA SER A 33 4.79 13.20 4.55
C SER A 33 4.73 12.14 5.66
N GLN A 34 4.94 12.54 6.93
CA GLN A 34 4.81 11.64 8.07
C GLN A 34 3.38 11.13 8.24
N LEU A 35 2.39 12.03 8.10
CA LEU A 35 0.98 11.68 8.18
C LEU A 35 0.54 10.83 6.98
N ALA A 36 1.00 11.14 5.76
CA ALA A 36 0.72 10.30 4.60
C ALA A 36 1.31 8.89 4.75
N PHE A 37 2.48 8.76 5.40
CA PHE A 37 3.05 7.45 5.74
C PHE A 37 2.19 6.68 6.75
N MET A 38 1.66 7.36 7.77
CA MET A 38 0.70 6.76 8.71
C MET A 38 -0.57 6.29 8.01
N VAL A 39 -1.10 7.06 7.05
CA VAL A 39 -2.26 6.66 6.23
C VAL A 39 -1.98 5.36 5.47
N GLY A 40 -0.83 5.23 4.83
CA GLY A 40 -0.49 3.99 4.12
C GLY A 40 -0.33 2.78 5.03
N THR A 41 0.15 2.99 6.26
CA THR A 41 0.21 1.94 7.28
C THR A 41 -1.18 1.49 7.73
N ILE A 42 -2.11 2.43 7.94
CA ILE A 42 -3.51 2.13 8.27
C ILE A 42 -4.16 1.35 7.12
N LEU A 43 -3.94 1.77 5.88
CA LEU A 43 -4.46 1.07 4.70
C LEU A 43 -3.95 -0.37 4.63
N PHE A 44 -2.67 -0.62 4.89
CA PHE A 44 -2.14 -1.98 4.95
C PHE A 44 -2.86 -2.89 5.95
N ILE A 45 -3.14 -2.36 7.16
CA ILE A 45 -3.86 -3.10 8.20
C ILE A 45 -5.30 -3.38 7.74
N LEU A 46 -6.00 -2.36 7.23
CA LEU A 46 -7.36 -2.49 6.72
C LEU A 46 -7.47 -3.52 5.59
N TYR A 47 -6.56 -3.47 4.63
CA TYR A 47 -6.50 -4.45 3.54
C TYR A 47 -6.22 -5.86 4.04
N SER A 48 -5.34 -5.99 5.04
CA SER A 48 -5.01 -7.29 5.63
C SER A 48 -6.19 -7.90 6.40
N GLU A 49 -6.93 -7.08 7.14
CA GLU A 49 -8.18 -7.48 7.82
C GLU A 49 -9.27 -7.86 6.82
N ALA A 50 -9.51 -7.04 5.80
CA ALA A 50 -10.49 -7.32 4.75
C ALA A 50 -10.17 -8.61 3.98
N LEU A 51 -8.89 -8.84 3.67
CA LEU A 51 -8.45 -10.07 3.01
C LEU A 51 -8.57 -11.30 3.91
N ALA A 52 -8.33 -11.16 5.22
CA ALA A 52 -8.53 -12.27 6.16
C ALA A 52 -10.00 -12.70 6.22
N LEU A 53 -10.92 -11.73 6.25
CA LEU A 53 -12.36 -12.00 6.19
C LEU A 53 -12.77 -12.65 4.86
N TYR A 54 -12.28 -12.12 3.73
CA TYR A 54 -12.63 -12.63 2.41
C TYR A 54 -12.08 -14.04 2.13
N THR A 55 -10.88 -14.36 2.63
CA THR A 55 -10.22 -15.66 2.38
C THR A 55 -10.42 -16.69 3.49
N HIS A 56 -11.13 -16.32 4.57
CA HIS A 56 -11.29 -17.14 5.78
C HIS A 56 -9.97 -17.69 6.34
N MET A 57 -8.89 -16.91 6.22
CA MET A 57 -7.56 -17.26 6.73
C MET A 57 -7.30 -16.57 8.07
N ASP A 58 -6.41 -17.15 8.88
CA ASP A 58 -5.96 -16.52 10.12
C ASP A 58 -5.40 -15.12 9.87
N ARG A 59 -5.91 -14.13 10.61
CA ARG A 59 -5.50 -12.72 10.52
C ARG A 59 -3.99 -12.53 10.63
N ASN A 60 -3.37 -13.20 11.62
CA ASN A 60 -1.92 -13.14 11.82
C ASN A 60 -1.13 -13.69 10.63
N ARG A 61 -1.67 -14.69 9.94
CA ARG A 61 -1.06 -15.24 8.73
C ARG A 61 -1.19 -14.27 7.56
N VAL A 62 -2.39 -13.71 7.35
CA VAL A 62 -2.63 -12.74 6.28
C VAL A 62 -1.80 -11.49 6.47
N LEU A 63 -1.68 -10.95 7.68
CA LEU A 63 -0.83 -9.79 7.99
C LEU A 63 0.63 -10.00 7.57
N ARG A 64 1.20 -11.18 7.84
CA ARG A 64 2.59 -11.51 7.49
C ARG A 64 2.80 -11.72 5.99
N ILE A 65 1.78 -12.18 5.27
CA ILE A 65 1.88 -12.39 3.83
C ILE A 65 2.12 -11.06 3.12
N ALA A 66 3.15 -11.04 2.28
CA ALA A 66 3.51 -9.95 1.38
C ALA A 66 3.82 -8.61 2.04
N ILE A 67 4.14 -8.58 3.34
CA ILE A 67 4.43 -7.31 4.03
C ILE A 67 5.59 -6.56 3.35
N GLY A 68 6.68 -7.26 3.00
CA GLY A 68 7.81 -6.68 2.29
C GLY A 68 7.46 -6.24 0.87
N GLY A 69 6.71 -7.06 0.13
CA GLY A 69 6.30 -6.73 -1.24
C GLY A 69 5.37 -5.51 -1.30
N PHE A 70 4.39 -5.46 -0.39
CA PHE A 70 3.51 -4.30 -0.23
C PHE A 70 4.31 -3.04 0.10
N LEU A 71 5.16 -3.09 1.14
CA LEU A 71 5.94 -1.93 1.59
C LEU A 71 6.86 -1.43 0.48
N PHE A 72 7.55 -2.33 -0.21
CA PHE A 72 8.45 -1.96 -1.29
C PHE A 72 7.71 -1.27 -2.45
N VAL A 73 6.61 -1.87 -2.94
CA VAL A 73 5.85 -1.31 -4.06
C VAL A 73 5.16 -0.01 -3.68
N TRP A 74 4.64 0.10 -2.46
CA TRP A 74 4.07 1.33 -1.94
C TRP A 74 5.10 2.46 -1.90
N MET A 75 6.24 2.23 -1.25
CA MET A 75 7.31 3.24 -1.15
C MET A 75 7.85 3.62 -2.52
N PHE A 76 8.13 2.62 -3.37
CA PHE A 76 8.60 2.85 -4.73
C PHE A 76 7.62 3.73 -5.53
N THR A 77 6.32 3.39 -5.52
CA THR A 77 5.30 4.15 -6.25
C THR A 77 5.17 5.58 -5.71
N TRP A 78 5.10 5.75 -4.38
CA TRP A 78 4.97 7.06 -3.76
C TRP A 78 6.19 7.95 -4.01
N THR A 79 7.40 7.41 -3.87
CA THR A 79 8.65 8.13 -4.16
C THR A 79 8.73 8.49 -5.64
N LEU A 80 8.47 7.54 -6.55
CA LEU A 80 8.50 7.78 -7.98
C LEU A 80 7.57 8.94 -8.38
N LEU A 81 6.30 8.90 -7.95
CA LEU A 81 5.34 9.96 -8.28
C LEU A 81 5.76 11.32 -7.72
N ASN A 82 6.27 11.36 -6.49
CA ASN A 82 6.80 12.60 -5.92
C ASN A 82 8.01 13.12 -6.72
N THR A 83 8.91 12.26 -7.16
CA THR A 83 10.06 12.64 -7.99
C THR A 83 9.62 13.17 -9.35
N LEU A 84 8.69 12.49 -10.01
CA LEU A 84 8.13 12.92 -11.30
C LEU A 84 7.47 14.29 -11.19
N TRP A 85 6.70 14.53 -10.12
CA TRP A 85 6.07 15.82 -9.84
C TRP A 85 7.10 16.94 -9.62
N VAL A 86 8.12 16.69 -8.79
CA VAL A 86 9.17 17.69 -8.52
C VAL A 86 9.92 18.11 -9.78
N HIS A 87 10.04 17.22 -10.77
CA HIS A 87 10.68 17.50 -12.06
C HIS A 87 9.70 17.96 -13.16
N ASN A 88 8.43 18.20 -12.83
CA ASN A 88 7.37 18.61 -13.76
C ASN A 88 7.14 17.63 -14.93
N TRP A 89 7.30 16.33 -14.70
CA TRP A 89 7.00 15.30 -15.70
C TRP A 89 5.53 14.87 -15.67
N ILE A 90 4.86 15.09 -14.53
CA ILE A 90 3.42 14.99 -14.28
C ILE A 90 3.02 16.14 -13.36
#